data_AF-A0A434RMH9-F1
#
_entry.id   AF-A0A434RMH9-F1
#
_cell.length_a   1.000
_cell.length_b   1.000
_cell.length_c   1.000
_cell.angle_alpha   90.00
_cell.angle_beta   90.00
_cell.angle_gamma   90.00
#
_symmetry.space_group_name_H-M   'P 1'
#
loop_
_entity.id
_entity.type
_entity.pdbx_description
1 polymer ?
#
loop_
_entity_poly.entity_id
_entity_poly.type
_entity_poly.pdbx_seq_one_letter_code
_entity_poly.pdbx_strand_id
1 'polypeptide(L)' 'PKPSAGEHTVTSRAVSTGGQVQPAMDDPVIAKKHTYWESNGQVTRRIAIH' A
#
# COMPACT_ATOMS: atom_id res chain seq x y z
N PRO A 1 21.47 6.89 2.45
CA PRO A 1 21.76 6.03 1.28
C PRO A 1 21.00 6.50 0.04
N LYS A 2 21.62 6.51 -1.15
CA LYS A 2 20.96 6.87 -2.42
C LYS A 2 20.36 5.61 -3.07
N PRO A 3 19.08 5.60 -3.47
CA PRO A 3 18.49 4.46 -4.19
C PRO A 3 19.19 4.24 -5.55
N SER A 4 19.27 2.98 -5.98
CA SER A 4 19.85 2.60 -7.26
C SER A 4 18.98 3.07 -8.44
N ALA A 5 19.58 3.23 -9.61
CA ALA A 5 18.83 3.42 -10.84
C ALA A 5 17.90 2.23 -11.13
N GLY A 6 16.80 2.48 -11.83
CA GLY A 6 15.79 1.48 -12.19
C GLY A 6 14.37 1.88 -11.78
N GLU A 7 13.44 0.95 -12.00
CA GLU A 7 12.04 1.07 -11.61
C GLU A 7 11.84 0.73 -10.14
N HIS A 8 11.10 1.57 -9.43
CA HIS A 8 10.75 1.39 -8.02
C HIS A 8 9.26 1.59 -7.82
N THR A 9 8.71 0.89 -6.83
CA THR A 9 7.33 1.10 -6.37
C THR A 9 7.33 1.67 -4.95
N VAL A 10 6.45 2.64 -4.73
CA VAL A 10 6.19 3.19 -3.40
C VAL A 10 4.71 3.05 -3.10
N THR A 11 4.39 2.34 -2.02
CA THR A 11 3.01 2.11 -1.58
C THR A 11 2.76 2.78 -0.23
N SER A 12 1.80 3.69 -0.20
CA SER A 12 1.35 4.33 1.05
C SER A 12 0.31 3.44 1.76
N ARG A 13 0.51 3.16 3.04
CA ARG A 13 -0.40 2.35 3.88
C ARG A 13 -0.66 3.03 5.22
N ALA A 14 -1.90 2.97 5.69
CA ALA A 14 -2.25 3.47 7.00
C ALA A 14 -1.75 2.52 8.11
N VAL A 15 -1.49 3.10 9.29
CA VAL A 15 -1.18 2.36 10.52
C VAL A 15 -2.13 2.87 11.60
N SER A 16 -2.82 1.97 12.28
CA SER A 16 -3.72 2.32 13.39
C SER A 16 -2.92 2.76 14.62
N THR A 17 -3.58 3.40 15.59
CA THR A 17 -2.97 3.78 16.88
C THR A 17 -2.44 2.57 17.66
N GLY A 18 -3.00 1.38 17.44
CA GLY A 18 -2.53 0.11 18.00
C GLY A 18 -1.42 -0.57 17.19
N GLY A 19 -0.88 0.07 16.15
CA GLY A 19 0.22 -0.44 15.34
C GLY A 19 -0.19 -1.43 14.24
N GLN A 20 -1.49 -1.63 14.01
CA GLN A 20 -1.95 -2.50 12.92
C GLN A 20 -1.77 -1.79 11.58
N VAL A 21 -1.04 -2.43 10.67
CA VAL A 21 -0.86 -1.92 9.31
C VAL A 21 -2.06 -2.32 8.46
N GLN A 22 -2.56 -1.38 7.65
CA GLN A 22 -3.61 -1.64 6.68
C GLN A 22 -3.18 -2.76 5.72
N PRO A 23 -4.01 -3.82 5.55
CA PRO A 23 -3.69 -4.91 4.63
C PRO A 23 -3.53 -4.42 3.17
N ALA A 24 -2.78 -5.19 2.38
CA ALA A 24 -2.65 -4.96 0.94
C ALA A 24 -4.01 -5.17 0.25
N MET A 25 -4.30 -4.45 -0.83
CA MET A 25 -5.64 -4.47 -1.46
C MET A 25 -6.15 -5.87 -1.84
N ASP A 26 -5.24 -6.76 -2.19
CA ASP A 26 -5.48 -8.16 -2.58
C ASP A 26 -5.47 -9.15 -1.40
N ASP A 27 -5.32 -8.67 -0.17
CA ASP A 27 -5.26 -9.52 1.00
C ASP A 27 -6.60 -10.26 1.22
N PRO A 28 -6.59 -11.60 1.36
CA PRO A 28 -7.80 -12.40 1.54
C PRO A 28 -8.68 -11.95 2.73
N VAL A 29 -8.09 -11.35 3.77
CA VAL A 29 -8.79 -10.91 4.99
C VAL A 29 -9.83 -9.81 4.74
N ILE A 30 -9.68 -9.12 3.60
CA ILE A 30 -10.50 -7.96 3.20
C ILE A 30 -11.11 -8.14 1.82
N ALA A 31 -10.59 -9.06 0.99
CA ALA A 31 -11.07 -9.32 -0.37
C ALA A 31 -12.58 -9.64 -0.44
N LYS A 32 -13.21 -10.08 0.66
CA LYS A 32 -14.64 -10.41 0.74
C LYS A 32 -15.48 -9.37 1.49
N LYS A 33 -14.90 -8.28 1.96
CA LYS A 33 -15.61 -7.24 2.72
C LYS A 33 -16.00 -6.09 1.79
N HIS A 34 -17.29 -6.01 1.44
CA HIS A 34 -17.82 -4.99 0.52
C HIS A 34 -17.46 -3.54 0.92
N THR A 35 -17.57 -3.21 2.20
CA THR A 35 -17.27 -1.87 2.74
C THR A 35 -15.78 -1.56 2.85
N TYR A 36 -14.93 -2.59 2.81
CA TYR A 36 -13.49 -2.37 2.85
C TYR A 36 -13.00 -1.69 1.58
N TRP A 37 -13.62 -1.99 0.44
CA TRP A 37 -13.17 -1.42 -0.83
C TRP A 37 -13.39 0.08 -0.92
N GLU A 38 -14.45 0.58 -0.29
CA GLU A 38 -14.76 2.01 -0.16
C GLU A 38 -13.82 2.75 0.80
N SER A 39 -13.17 2.05 1.72
CA SER A 39 -12.24 2.62 2.72
C SER A 39 -10.76 2.39 2.37
N ASN A 40 -10.44 1.76 1.24
CA ASN A 40 -9.06 1.43 0.90
C ASN A 40 -8.34 2.62 0.28
N GLY A 41 -7.79 3.51 1.12
CA GLY A 41 -6.99 4.67 0.71
C GLY A 41 -5.54 4.34 0.27
N GLN A 42 -5.22 3.09 -0.06
CA GLN A 42 -3.87 2.71 -0.46
C GLN A 42 -3.54 3.26 -1.86
N VAL A 43 -2.37 3.90 -1.99
CA VAL A 43 -1.87 4.42 -3.27
C VAL A 43 -0.49 3.84 -3.54
N THR A 44 -0.33 3.19 -4.70
CA THR A 44 0.95 2.72 -5.22
C THR A 44 1.40 3.59 -6.38
N ARG A 45 2.59 4.19 -6.28
CA ARG A 45 3.23 4.96 -7.35
C ARG A 45 4.42 4.19 -7.90
N ARG A 46 4.64 4.30 -9.22
CA ARG A 46 5.86 3.86 -9.89
C ARG A 46 6.79 5.05 -10.07
N ILE A 47 8.07 4.85 -9.81
CA ILE A 47 9.12 5.86 -9.88
C ILE A 47 10.30 5.28 -10.64
N ALA A 48 10.68 5.91 -11.74
CA ALA A 48 11.92 5.62 -12.43
C ALA A 48 13.04 6.50 -11.85
N ILE A 49 14.16 5.89 -11.49
CA ILE A 49 15.38 6.59 -11.05
C ILE A 49 16.45 6.36 -12.12
N HIS A 50 17.04 7.45 -12.60
CA HIS A 50 18.11 7.45 -13.60
C HIS A 50 19.44 7.90 -12.97
#